data_AF-A0A9K3LFE7-F1
#
_entry.id   AF-A0A9K3LFE7-F1
#
_cell.length_a   1.000
_cell.length_b   1.000
_cell.length_c   1.000
_cell.angle_alpha   90.00
_cell.angle_beta   90.00
_cell.angle_gamma   90.00
#
_symmetry.space_group_name_H-M   'P 1'
#
loop_
_entity.id
_entity.type
_entity.pdbx_description
1 polymer ?
#
loop_
_entity_poly.entity_id
_entity_poly.type
_entity_poly.pdbx_seq_one_letter_code
_entity_poly.pdbx_strand_id
1 'polypeptide(L)'
;MGLPHSMHELGHVIPRILHHMATAPPNTPLFLTKIDIKDGYWRMRVCEDGKWNFAYTLPRSDPKHELIVVLCLTLPTGWVDSPPFFCAVTETARDIMHAYEALPDLPPHPLEHHMLNLTKHDAALTCTQGSCLQEL
;
A
#
# COMPACT_ATOMS: atom_id res chain seq x y z
N MET A 1 9.40 12.09 -20.75
CA MET A 1 8.41 11.27 -20.03
C MET A 1 8.39 11.84 -18.62
N GLY A 2 7.39 12.66 -18.29
CA GLY A 2 7.37 13.38 -17.01
C GLY A 2 7.26 12.40 -15.84
N LEU A 3 7.82 12.74 -14.68
CA LEU A 3 7.60 11.96 -13.46
C LEU A 3 6.08 11.73 -13.30
N PRO A 4 5.62 10.50 -13.02
CA PRO A 4 4.23 10.26 -12.68
C PRO A 4 3.86 11.17 -11.51
N HIS A 5 2.72 11.86 -11.61
CA HIS A 5 2.23 12.79 -10.58
C HIS A 5 2.33 12.21 -9.16
N SER A 6 2.06 10.91 -9.00
CA SER A 6 2.20 10.16 -7.75
C SER A 6 3.61 10.18 -7.15
N MET A 7 4.69 10.15 -7.93
CA MET A 7 6.05 10.26 -7.38
C MET A 7 6.36 11.65 -6.84
N HIS A 8 5.82 12.69 -7.49
CA HIS A 8 5.94 14.05 -7.00
C HIS A 8 5.24 14.17 -5.65
N GLU A 9 4.00 13.68 -5.54
CA GLU A 9 3.25 13.68 -4.29
C GLU A 9 3.93 12.86 -3.18
N LEU A 10 4.47 11.68 -3.50
CA LEU A 10 5.21 10.84 -2.57
C LEU A 10 6.43 11.57 -1.97
N GLY A 11 7.14 12.36 -2.78
CA GLY A 11 8.27 13.17 -2.34
C GLY A 11 7.89 14.27 -1.33
N HIS A 12 6.63 14.69 -1.30
CA HIS A 12 6.12 15.74 -0.41
C HIS A 12 5.46 15.22 0.88
N VAL A 13 5.33 13.90 1.05
CA VAL A 13 4.66 13.31 2.21
C VAL A 13 5.31 13.72 3.53
N ILE A 14 6.64 13.61 3.65
CA ILE A 14 7.34 13.98 4.89
C ILE A 14 7.23 15.48 5.18
N PRO A 15 7.49 16.40 4.22
CA PRO A 15 7.20 17.82 4.41
C PRO A 15 5.78 18.12 4.86
N ARG A 16 4.76 17.46 4.30
CA ARG A 16 3.35 17.64 4.70
C ARG A 16 3.10 17.18 6.13
N ILE A 17 3.62 16.02 6.52
CA ILE A 17 3.51 15.52 7.90
C ILE A 17 4.18 16.50 8.87
N LEU A 18 5.40 16.94 8.59
CA LEU A 18 6.12 17.90 9.43
C LEU A 18 5.40 19.24 9.51
N HIS A 19 4.85 19.72 8.39
CA HIS A 19 4.06 20.95 8.37
C HIS A 19 2.82 20.82 9.25
N HIS A 20 2.07 19.71 9.12
CA HIS A 20 0.90 19.44 9.95
C HIS A 20 1.25 19.38 11.44
N MET A 21 2.38 18.74 11.80
CA MET A 21 2.86 18.71 13.17
C MET A 21 3.21 20.12 13.70
N ALA A 22 3.78 20.98 12.85
CA ALA A 22 4.21 22.32 13.23
C ALA A 22 3.04 23.32 13.33
N THR A 23 1.98 23.13 12.55
CA THR A 23 0.79 24.02 12.53
C THR A 23 -0.35 23.53 13.41
N ALA A 24 -0.24 22.33 13.99
CA ALA A 24 -1.21 21.81 14.94
C ALA A 24 -1.40 22.77 16.13
N PRO A 25 -2.65 22.97 16.62
CA PRO A 25 -2.89 23.82 17.77
C PRO A 25 -2.13 23.34 19.01
N PRO A 26 -1.70 24.25 19.91
CA PRO A 26 -1.02 23.88 21.14
C PRO A 26 -1.83 22.83 21.95
N ASN A 27 -1.13 21.86 22.54
CA ASN A 27 -1.70 20.76 23.33
C ASN A 27 -2.62 19.78 22.54
N THR A 28 -2.57 19.78 21.21
CA THR A 28 -3.28 18.77 20.41
C THR A 28 -2.48 17.46 20.40
N PRO A 29 -3.07 16.31 20.80
CA PRO A 29 -2.40 15.02 20.67
C PRO A 29 -2.32 14.63 19.19
N LEU A 30 -1.09 14.38 18.71
CA LEU A 30 -0.84 13.90 17.36
C LEU A 30 -0.65 12.39 17.39
N PHE A 31 -1.51 11.66 16.67
CA PHE A 31 -1.39 10.22 16.50
C PHE A 31 -0.91 9.92 15.07
N LEU A 32 0.20 9.18 14.99
CA LEU A 32 0.76 8.74 13.72
C LEU A 32 0.82 7.22 13.72
N THR A 33 0.42 6.61 12.62
CA THR A 33 0.57 5.17 12.41
C THR A 33 1.39 4.93 11.16
N LYS A 34 2.42 4.09 11.30
CA LYS A 34 3.18 3.57 10.17
C LYS A 34 2.73 2.13 9.93
N ILE A 35 2.14 1.90 8.77
CA ILE A 35 1.74 0.56 8.32
C ILE A 35 2.76 0.09 7.29
N ASP A 36 3.32 -1.09 7.51
CA ASP A 36 4.16 -1.77 6.53
C ASP A 36 3.37 -2.91 5.88
N ILE A 37 3.12 -2.81 4.58
CA ILE A 37 2.39 -3.84 3.84
C ILE A 37 3.41 -4.88 3.39
N LYS A 38 3.50 -5.97 4.16
CA LYS A 38 4.42 -7.08 3.86
C LYS A 38 4.20 -7.59 2.43
N ASP A 39 5.30 -7.65 1.68
CA ASP A 39 5.36 -8.17 0.31
C ASP A 39 4.43 -7.43 -0.68
N GLY A 40 4.14 -6.15 -0.46
CA GLY A 40 3.20 -5.36 -1.27
C GLY A 40 3.51 -5.40 -2.78
N TYR A 41 4.79 -5.23 -3.16
CA TYR A 41 5.19 -5.29 -4.58
C TYR A 41 5.02 -6.69 -5.18
N TRP A 42 5.23 -7.74 -4.38
CA TRP A 42 5.07 -9.11 -4.83
C TRP A 42 3.62 -9.46 -5.16
N ARG A 43 2.65 -8.69 -4.66
CA ARG A 43 1.23 -8.84 -5.01
C ARG A 43 0.86 -8.10 -6.31
N MET A 44 1.78 -7.33 -6.89
CA MET A 44 1.55 -6.60 -8.14
C MET A 44 2.03 -7.43 -9.32
N ARG A 45 1.11 -7.76 -10.23
CA ARG A 45 1.42 -8.54 -11.43
C ARG A 45 2.03 -7.64 -12.51
N VAL A 46 3.11 -8.11 -13.13
CA VAL A 46 3.72 -7.46 -14.30
C VAL A 46 3.01 -7.93 -15.57
N CYS A 47 2.89 -7.05 -16.57
CA CYS A 47 2.35 -7.41 -17.88
C CYS A 47 3.18 -8.52 -18.55
N GLU A 48 2.51 -9.37 -19.34
CA GLU A 48 3.13 -10.53 -20.00
C GLU A 48 4.31 -10.14 -20.91
N ASP A 49 4.22 -9.00 -21.58
CA ASP A 49 5.28 -8.48 -22.44
C ASP A 49 6.41 -7.81 -21.63
N GLY A 50 6.09 -7.28 -20.45
CA GLY A 50 7.01 -6.52 -19.60
C GLY A 50 7.90 -7.38 -18.71
N LYS A 51 7.52 -8.63 -18.44
CA LYS A 51 8.23 -9.54 -17.53
C LYS A 51 9.70 -9.78 -17.93
N TRP A 52 10.00 -9.77 -19.23
CA TRP A 52 11.35 -10.00 -19.75
C TRP A 52 12.34 -8.89 -19.37
N ASN A 53 11.85 -7.66 -19.09
CA ASN A 53 12.69 -6.56 -18.60
C ASN A 53 13.24 -6.82 -17.19
N PHE A 54 12.66 -7.78 -16.47
CA PHE A 54 13.03 -8.17 -15.11
C PHE A 54 13.65 -9.56 -15.05
N ALA A 55 14.04 -10.14 -16.19
CA ALA A 55 14.75 -11.41 -16.22
C ALA A 55 16.20 -11.24 -15.73
N TYR A 56 16.67 -12.16 -14.89
CA TYR A 56 18.06 -12.21 -14.47
C TYR A 56 18.60 -13.63 -14.47
N THR A 57 19.91 -13.78 -14.55
CA THR A 57 20.58 -15.08 -14.50
C THR A 57 21.02 -15.38 -13.07
N LEU A 58 20.84 -16.62 -12.63
CA LEU A 58 21.43 -17.02 -11.35
C LEU A 58 22.96 -17.12 -11.50
N PRO A 59 23.73 -16.59 -10.53
CA PRO A 59 25.18 -16.76 -10.52
C PRO A 59 25.54 -18.24 -10.55
N ARG A 60 26.52 -18.59 -11.38
CA ARG A 60 27.07 -19.95 -11.48
C ARG A 60 28.50 -19.98 -10.97
N SER A 61 28.83 -21.03 -10.23
CA SER A 61 30.20 -21.32 -9.80
C SER A 61 31.02 -22.03 -10.88
N ASP A 62 30.37 -22.85 -11.72
CA ASP A 62 31.00 -23.57 -12.83
C ASP A 62 30.35 -23.14 -14.17
N PRO A 63 31.14 -22.65 -15.15
CA PRO A 63 30.67 -22.34 -16.50
C PRO A 63 30.00 -23.51 -17.24
N LYS A 64 30.26 -24.76 -16.84
CA LYS A 64 29.68 -25.97 -17.44
C LYS A 64 28.24 -26.26 -17.00
N HIS A 65 27.79 -25.68 -15.89
CA HIS A 65 26.40 -25.83 -15.45
C HIS A 65 25.41 -25.10 -16.38
N GLU A 66 24.15 -25.53 -16.37
CA GLU A 66 23.08 -24.92 -17.16
C GLU A 66 22.81 -23.47 -16.76
N LEU A 67 22.34 -22.65 -17.71
CA LEU A 67 21.98 -21.24 -17.44
C LEU A 67 20.56 -21.19 -16.92
N ILE A 68 20.43 -20.84 -15.65
CA ILE A 68 19.12 -20.63 -15.04
C ILE A 68 18.77 -19.16 -15.20
N VAL A 69 17.78 -18.90 -16.05
CA VAL A 69 17.13 -17.59 -16.17
C VAL A 69 15.91 -17.58 -15.27
N VAL A 70 15.86 -16.61 -14.36
CA VAL A 70 14.72 -16.38 -13.47
C VAL A 70 13.92 -15.21 -14.00
N LEU A 71 12.61 -15.41 -14.10
CA LEU A 71 11.68 -14.41 -14.57
C LEU A 71 10.82 -13.90 -13.41
N CYS A 72 10.91 -12.61 -13.13
CA CYS A 72 10.02 -11.96 -12.17
C CYS A 72 8.66 -11.70 -12.82
N LEU A 73 7.65 -12.47 -12.40
CA LEU A 73 6.25 -12.28 -12.83
C LEU A 73 5.52 -11.17 -12.05
N THR A 74 6.15 -10.72 -10.96
CA THR A 74 5.64 -9.71 -10.05
C THR A 74 6.62 -8.55 -9.99
N LEU A 75 6.13 -7.41 -9.51
CA LEU A 75 6.89 -6.16 -9.47
C LEU A 75 8.13 -6.33 -8.57
N PRO A 76 9.36 -6.19 -9.09
CA PRO A 76 10.55 -6.40 -8.29
C PRO A 76 10.81 -5.20 -7.37
N THR A 77 11.42 -5.48 -6.22
CA THR A 77 12.02 -4.44 -5.37
C THR A 77 13.24 -3.85 -6.05
N GLY A 78 13.32 -2.52 -6.15
CA GLY A 78 14.48 -1.81 -6.70
C GLY A 78 14.32 -1.30 -8.13
N TRP A 79 13.21 -1.60 -8.82
CA TRP A 79 12.88 -0.88 -10.06
C TRP A 79 12.34 0.50 -9.74
N VAL A 80 12.80 1.52 -10.48
CA VAL A 80 12.50 2.94 -10.22
C VAL A 80 11.00 3.25 -10.29
N ASP A 81 10.26 2.51 -11.10
CA ASP A 81 8.82 2.70 -11.26
C ASP A 81 7.99 1.78 -10.35
N SER A 82 8.63 0.94 -9.52
CA SER A 82 7.88 0.12 -8.55
C SER A 82 7.11 0.95 -7.53
N PRO A 83 7.70 1.99 -6.90
CA PRO A 83 6.97 2.86 -5.98
C PRO A 83 5.75 3.58 -6.60
N PRO A 84 5.85 4.32 -7.74
CA PRO A 84 4.69 4.99 -8.31
C PRO A 84 3.60 4.02 -8.77
N PHE A 85 3.99 2.87 -9.30
CA PHE A 85 3.03 1.84 -9.69
C PHE A 85 2.25 1.33 -8.48
N PHE A 86 2.94 1.03 -7.38
CA PHE A 86 2.30 0.62 -6.14
C PHE A 86 1.38 1.71 -5.57
N CYS A 87 1.84 2.97 -5.53
CA CYS A 87 1.03 4.11 -5.09
C CYS A 87 -0.27 4.20 -5.88
N ALA A 88 -0.21 4.16 -7.22
CA ALA A 88 -1.41 4.24 -8.07
C ALA A 88 -2.41 3.12 -7.80
N VAL A 89 -1.94 1.88 -7.59
CA VAL A 89 -2.81 0.75 -7.23
C VAL A 89 -3.43 0.96 -5.85
N THR A 90 -2.65 1.40 -4.85
CA THR A 90 -3.17 1.63 -3.49
C THR A 90 -4.11 2.83 -3.40
N GLU A 91 -3.88 3.88 -4.18
CA GLU A 91 -4.78 5.03 -4.34
C GLU A 91 -6.11 4.57 -4.95
N THR A 92 -6.06 3.76 -6.01
CA THR A 92 -7.26 3.15 -6.60
C THR A 92 -8.02 2.29 -5.59
N ALA A 93 -7.30 1.48 -4.80
CA ALA A 93 -7.93 0.67 -3.75
C ALA A 93 -8.59 1.53 -2.67
N ARG A 94 -7.94 2.62 -2.25
CA ARG A 94 -8.52 3.61 -1.32
C ARG A 94 -9.78 4.24 -1.90
N ASP A 95 -9.74 4.68 -3.15
CA ASP A 95 -10.87 5.32 -3.81
C ASP A 95 -12.07 4.37 -3.93
N ILE A 96 -11.80 3.09 -4.22
CA ILE A 96 -12.81 2.02 -4.18
C ILE A 96 -13.39 1.88 -2.77
N MET A 97 -12.54 1.79 -1.73
CA MET A 97 -13.01 1.65 -0.34
C MET A 97 -13.88 2.84 0.09
N HIS A 98 -13.50 4.07 -0.24
CA HIS A 98 -14.33 5.24 0.01
C HIS A 98 -15.68 5.18 -0.72
N ALA A 99 -15.72 4.64 -1.94
CA ALA A 99 -16.99 4.43 -2.64
C ALA A 99 -17.87 3.37 -1.93
N TYR A 100 -17.26 2.35 -1.32
CA TYR A 100 -17.96 1.35 -0.51
C TYR A 100 -18.55 1.94 0.78
N GLU A 101 -17.92 2.95 1.40
CA GLU A 101 -18.47 3.62 2.60
C GLU A 101 -19.82 4.30 2.34
N ALA A 102 -20.10 4.68 1.09
CA ALA A 102 -21.38 5.27 0.70
C ALA A 102 -22.49 4.22 0.45
N LEU A 103 -22.16 2.93 0.46
CA LEU A 103 -23.14 1.86 0.28
C LEU A 103 -23.88 1.56 1.59
N PRO A 104 -25.15 1.10 1.51
CA PRO A 104 -25.85 0.62 2.70
C PRO A 104 -25.14 -0.60 3.30
N ASP A 105 -25.33 -0.81 4.61
CA ASP A 105 -24.76 -1.94 5.33
C ASP A 105 -25.03 -3.27 4.61
N LEU A 106 -23.95 -4.01 4.39
CA LEU A 106 -24.02 -5.34 3.80
C LEU A 106 -24.53 -6.34 4.85
N PRO A 107 -25.26 -7.40 4.43
CA PRO A 107 -25.66 -8.46 5.34
C PRO A 107 -24.42 -9.13 5.95
N PRO A 108 -24.50 -9.61 7.21
CA PRO A 108 -23.36 -10.19 7.92
C PRO A 108 -22.78 -11.39 7.16
N HIS A 109 -21.46 -11.42 7.03
CA HIS A 109 -20.79 -12.49 6.27
C HIS A 109 -20.82 -13.79 7.09
N PRO A 110 -21.07 -14.97 6.49
CA PRO A 110 -21.12 -16.23 7.23
C PRO A 110 -19.86 -16.53 8.04
N LEU A 111 -18.69 -16.01 7.65
CA LEU A 111 -17.43 -16.17 8.38
C LEU A 111 -17.08 -15.02 9.33
N GLU A 112 -17.91 -14.00 9.43
CA GLU A 112 -17.65 -12.81 10.25
C GLU A 112 -17.44 -13.17 11.73
N HIS A 113 -18.22 -14.12 12.24
CA HIS A 113 -18.10 -14.65 13.60
C HIS A 113 -16.78 -15.40 13.89
N HIS A 114 -16.05 -15.81 12.84
CA HIS A 114 -14.71 -16.41 12.99
C HIS A 114 -13.59 -15.36 12.95
N MET A 115 -13.79 -14.27 12.20
CA MET A 115 -12.79 -13.20 12.06
C MET A 115 -12.88 -12.17 13.18
N LEU A 116 -14.10 -11.83 13.59
CA LEU A 116 -14.41 -10.88 14.64
C LEU A 116 -14.71 -11.65 15.93
N ASN A 117 -13.67 -12.20 16.57
CA ASN A 117 -13.83 -12.71 17.93
C ASN A 117 -13.90 -11.52 18.90
N LEU A 118 -15.04 -10.83 18.90
CA LEU A 118 -15.34 -9.64 19.70
C LEU A 118 -15.51 -10.00 21.18
N THR A 119 -14.53 -10.67 21.77
CA THR A 119 -14.46 -10.86 23.22
C THR A 119 -13.64 -9.74 23.85
N LYS A 120 -14.37 -8.70 24.27
CA LYS A 120 -14.10 -7.82 25.42
C LYS A 120 -13.09 -6.65 25.33
N HIS A 121 -12.37 -6.42 24.23
CA HIS A 121 -11.46 -5.27 24.15
C HIS A 121 -11.94 -4.05 23.34
N ASP A 122 -13.07 -4.15 22.60
CA ASP A 122 -13.41 -3.15 21.59
C ASP A 122 -14.45 -2.09 21.98
N ALA A 123 -14.86 -2.03 23.25
CA ALA A 123 -15.69 -0.92 23.75
C ALA A 123 -14.99 0.46 23.64
N ALA A 124 -13.70 0.48 23.30
CA ALA A 124 -12.90 1.70 23.10
C ALA A 124 -12.80 2.15 21.62
N LEU A 125 -13.21 1.32 20.64
CA LEU A 125 -13.11 1.67 19.21
C LEU A 125 -14.41 2.23 18.62
N THR A 126 -15.51 2.20 19.37
CA THR A 126 -16.80 2.78 18.95
C THR A 126 -16.88 4.30 19.12
N CYS A 127 -15.80 4.99 19.48
CA CYS A 127 -15.76 6.44 19.59
C CYS A 127 -14.80 7.06 18.56
N THR A 128 -15.25 7.12 17.31
CA THR A 128 -15.06 8.25 16.36
C THR A 128 -15.78 7.94 15.05
N GLN A 129 -17.11 7.80 15.12
CA GLN A 129 -17.92 8.04 13.92
C GLN A 129 -17.76 9.52 13.54
N GLY A 130 -17.12 9.77 12.38
CA GLY A 130 -17.57 10.85 11.49
C GLY A 130 -16.73 12.11 11.26
N SER A 131 -15.45 12.24 11.68
CA SER A 131 -14.73 13.50 11.38
C SER A 131 -13.21 13.46 11.16
N CYS A 132 -12.55 12.31 11.14
CA CYS A 132 -11.07 12.27 11.20
C CYS A 132 -10.36 12.03 9.85
N LEU A 133 -11.08 11.81 8.75
CA LEU A 133 -10.48 11.60 7.42
C LEU A 133 -10.98 12.64 6.40
N GLN A 134 -10.98 13.91 6.79
CA GLN A 134 -11.03 15.00 5.80
C GLN A 134 -9.61 15.51 5.55
N GLU A 135 -9.18 15.29 4.30
CA GLU A 135 -8.05 15.92 3.61
C GLU A 135 -6.63 15.56 4.08
N LEU A 136 -6.02 14.63 3.33
CA LEU A 136 -4.61 14.64 2.95
C LEU A 136 -4.48 14.31 1.46
#